data_AF-A0A7X9Q4D0-F1
#
_entry.id   AF-A0A7X9Q4D0-F1
#
_cell.length_a   1.000
_cell.length_b   1.000
_cell.length_c   1.000
_cell.angle_alpha   90.00
_cell.angle_beta   90.00
_cell.angle_gamma   90.00
#
_symmetry.space_group_name_H-M   'P 1'
#
loop_
_entity.id
_entity.type
_entity.pdbx_description
1 polymer ?
#
loop_
_entity_poly.entity_id
_entity_poly.type
_entity_poly.pdbx_seq_one_letter_code
_entity_poly.pdbx_strand_id
1 'polypeptide(L)'
;MSNPSVKLSWRILLLSTLAFMICFSAWMINGVLVTFLVEQGVFKWSPIQIGWLLGIPVLVGSIFRLPVGILTDKYGGRWIMTIILVFSAIPMFFLSHANSFLSFILLSFGFGLAGTSFAAGVAYSSLWFPKEQQGTALGIFGAGNVGAALTTFFAPSILNNLTNYGANIEGWRSLPKLYAALLLVTAIIFLLATKNKLPAASKTMLQRLLPLKETRVWRFGLYYFFVFGGFVALSQWLIPYYVNVYSLTIVAAGFMAAAFSLPAGLFRAAGGWLSDKVGARMVLLWILGISLVCMVFLFIPRMEIQAPGQGVMAGKSGTVRSVNANEIIVGNDTYLLQSKAGNSSEVAIRFGIHHDKEGFLFLPTTTYHQEPKVRVGDEVTKGDLLAKGVTLIYF
;
A
#
# COMPACT_ATOMS: atom_id res chain seq x y z
N MET A 1 12.00 30.22 -32.24
CA MET A 1 11.28 30.25 -30.94
C MET A 1 12.32 30.22 -29.85
N SER A 2 12.42 31.27 -29.02
CA SER A 2 13.45 31.37 -27.98
C SER A 2 13.32 30.22 -26.98
N ASN A 3 14.44 29.56 -26.67
CA ASN A 3 14.47 28.57 -25.60
C ASN A 3 13.97 29.25 -24.32
N PRO A 4 13.02 28.64 -23.58
CA PRO A 4 12.58 29.21 -22.32
C PRO A 4 13.78 29.38 -21.39
N SER A 5 13.80 30.48 -20.64
CA SER A 5 14.82 30.70 -19.62
C SER A 5 14.90 29.48 -18.71
N VAL A 6 16.11 28.96 -18.46
CA VAL A 6 16.35 27.81 -17.58
C VAL A 6 15.65 28.00 -16.23
N LYS A 7 15.72 29.19 -15.65
CA LYS A 7 15.05 29.54 -14.38
C LYS A 7 13.53 29.36 -14.46
N LEU A 8 12.91 29.69 -15.59
CA LEU A 8 11.47 29.55 -15.79
C LEU A 8 11.04 28.09 -15.90
N SER A 9 11.80 27.26 -16.64
CA SER A 9 11.50 25.82 -16.78
C SER A 9 11.54 25.10 -15.43
N TRP A 10 12.57 25.38 -14.62
CA TRP A 10 12.70 24.83 -13.26
C TRP A 10 11.62 25.32 -12.30
N ARG A 11 11.24 26.60 -12.38
CA ARG A 11 10.11 27.14 -11.60
C ARG A 11 8.81 26.43 -11.94
N ILE A 12 8.53 26.21 -13.23
CA ILE A 12 7.31 25.53 -13.68
C ILE A 12 7.31 24.08 -13.25
N LEU A 13 8.45 23.40 -13.34
CA LEU A 13 8.59 22.04 -12.85
C LEU A 13 8.30 21.95 -11.35
N LEU A 14 8.90 22.84 -10.54
CA LEU A 14 8.69 22.87 -9.10
C LEU A 14 7.22 23.13 -8.75
N LEU A 15 6.59 24.13 -9.36
CA LEU A 15 5.17 24.43 -9.13
C LEU A 15 4.25 23.28 -9.58
N SER A 16 4.57 22.62 -10.70
CA SER A 16 3.81 21.46 -11.17
C SER A 16 3.99 20.26 -10.25
N THR A 17 5.19 20.07 -9.72
CA THR A 17 5.50 19.01 -8.74
C THR A 17 4.74 19.24 -7.43
N LEU A 18 4.74 20.47 -6.92
CA LEU A 18 3.99 20.83 -5.71
C LEU A 18 2.47 20.69 -5.92
N ALA A 19 1.96 21.16 -7.05
CA ALA A 19 0.55 21.01 -7.40
C ALA A 19 0.16 19.52 -7.51
N PHE A 20 0.99 18.72 -8.17
CA PHE A 20 0.80 17.28 -8.25
C PHE A 20 0.86 16.62 -6.88
N MET A 21 1.78 17.04 -6.01
CA MET A 21 1.91 16.55 -4.65
C MET A 21 0.65 16.76 -3.83
N ILE A 22 0.08 17.97 -3.84
CA ILE A 22 -1.16 18.27 -3.11
C ILE A 22 -2.35 17.51 -3.71
N CYS A 23 -2.45 17.43 -5.04
CA CYS A 23 -3.45 16.58 -5.70
C CYS A 23 -3.32 15.12 -5.29
N PHE A 24 -2.10 14.58 -5.21
CA PHE A 24 -1.85 13.19 -4.85
C PHE A 24 -2.17 12.92 -3.39
N SER A 25 -1.86 13.86 -2.49
CA SER A 25 -2.30 13.81 -1.09
C SER A 25 -3.83 13.76 -0.99
N ALA A 26 -4.53 14.67 -1.68
CA ALA A 26 -5.99 14.71 -1.72
C ALA A 26 -6.59 13.42 -2.32
N TRP A 27 -5.98 12.89 -3.37
CA TRP A 27 -6.42 11.67 -4.05
C TRP A 27 -6.36 10.44 -3.14
N MET A 28 -5.39 10.41 -2.22
CA MET A 28 -5.12 9.27 -1.34
C MET A 28 -5.78 9.38 0.04
N ILE A 29 -6.59 10.42 0.28
CA ILE A 29 -7.21 10.70 1.58
C ILE A 29 -8.07 9.55 2.12
N ASN A 30 -8.77 8.82 1.24
CA ASN A 30 -9.69 7.76 1.66
C ASN A 30 -8.96 6.62 2.37
N GLY A 31 -7.71 6.29 2.00
CA GLY A 31 -6.91 5.29 2.70
C GLY A 31 -6.79 5.53 4.20
N VAL A 32 -6.69 6.80 4.62
CA VAL A 32 -6.67 7.19 6.02
C VAL A 32 -8.07 7.42 6.56
N LEU A 33 -8.86 8.24 5.87
CA LEU A 33 -10.15 8.72 6.36
C LEU A 33 -11.16 7.57 6.52
N VAL A 34 -11.29 6.70 5.52
CA VAL A 34 -12.21 5.56 5.57
C VAL A 34 -11.82 4.60 6.69
N THR A 35 -10.52 4.32 6.82
CA THR A 35 -10.01 3.47 7.90
C THR A 35 -10.32 4.05 9.28
N PHE A 36 -10.10 5.36 9.47
CA PHE A 36 -10.44 6.04 10.70
C PHE A 36 -11.94 5.98 11.03
N LEU A 37 -12.80 6.21 10.04
CA LEU A 37 -14.25 6.22 10.23
C LEU A 37 -14.80 4.84 10.62
N VAL A 38 -14.23 3.78 10.06
CA VAL A 38 -14.62 2.39 10.38
C VAL A 38 -14.10 1.99 11.76
N GLU A 39 -12.83 2.30 12.05
CA GLU A 39 -12.19 1.98 13.33
C GLU A 39 -12.87 2.66 14.52
N GLN A 40 -13.27 3.93 14.36
CA GLN A 40 -13.98 4.70 15.39
C GLN A 40 -15.49 4.39 15.45
N GLY A 41 -15.98 3.44 14.64
CA GLY A 41 -17.39 3.02 14.65
C GLY A 41 -18.38 4.05 14.10
N VAL A 42 -17.92 5.10 13.42
CA VAL A 42 -18.77 6.14 12.80
C VAL A 42 -19.62 5.54 11.69
N PHE A 43 -18.99 4.72 10.85
CA PHE A 43 -19.67 3.98 9.79
C PHE A 43 -19.26 2.51 9.83
N LYS A 44 -20.25 1.63 9.77
CA LYS A 44 -20.04 0.18 9.71
C LYS A 44 -20.05 -0.28 8.26
N TRP A 45 -18.93 -0.08 7.55
CA TRP A 45 -18.79 -0.51 6.17
C TRP A 45 -18.19 -1.92 6.07
N SER A 46 -18.68 -2.70 5.12
CA SER A 46 -18.08 -4.01 4.82
C SER A 46 -16.71 -3.86 4.13
N PRO A 47 -15.84 -4.88 4.16
CA PRO A 47 -14.56 -4.84 3.44
C PRO A 47 -14.71 -4.53 1.95
N ILE A 48 -15.81 -5.00 1.34
CA ILE A 48 -16.15 -4.73 -0.07
C ILE A 48 -16.48 -3.23 -0.27
N GLN A 49 -17.25 -2.64 0.64
CA GLN A 49 -17.58 -1.21 0.60
C GLN A 49 -16.35 -0.33 0.79
N ILE A 50 -15.46 -0.68 1.72
CA ILE A 50 -14.16 -0.02 1.90
C ILE A 50 -13.36 -0.10 0.60
N GLY A 51 -13.29 -1.28 -0.02
CA GLY A 51 -12.60 -1.47 -1.30
C GLY A 51 -13.13 -0.56 -2.41
N TRP A 52 -14.45 -0.37 -2.51
CA TRP A 52 -15.03 0.59 -3.46
C TRP A 52 -14.66 2.04 -3.14
N LEU A 53 -14.66 2.46 -1.86
CA LEU A 53 -14.28 3.81 -1.48
C LEU A 53 -12.81 4.12 -1.76
N LEU A 54 -11.92 3.14 -1.59
CA LEU A 54 -10.50 3.28 -1.95
C LEU A 54 -10.30 3.21 -3.47
N GLY A 55 -11.07 2.36 -4.16
CA GLY A 55 -10.90 2.09 -5.59
C GLY A 55 -11.50 3.13 -6.53
N ILE A 56 -12.67 3.71 -6.21
CA ILE A 56 -13.37 4.65 -7.10
C ILE A 56 -12.54 5.89 -7.45
N PRO A 57 -11.90 6.61 -6.49
CA PRO A 57 -11.03 7.72 -6.83
C PRO A 57 -9.92 7.32 -7.81
N VAL A 58 -9.35 6.12 -7.62
CA VAL A 58 -8.26 5.60 -8.45
C VAL A 58 -8.77 5.25 -9.86
N LEU A 59 -9.96 4.66 -9.95
CA LEU A 59 -10.62 4.32 -11.21
C LEU A 59 -10.94 5.58 -12.03
N VAL A 60 -11.54 6.60 -11.40
CA VAL A 60 -11.83 7.89 -12.05
C VAL A 60 -10.55 8.54 -12.53
N GLY A 61 -9.54 8.64 -11.67
CA GLY A 61 -8.24 9.18 -12.04
C GLY A 61 -7.63 8.45 -13.24
N SER A 62 -7.78 7.13 -13.31
CA SER A 62 -7.24 6.31 -14.40
C SER A 62 -7.99 6.51 -15.73
N ILE A 63 -9.33 6.49 -15.71
CA ILE A 63 -10.15 6.66 -16.92
C ILE A 63 -9.98 8.07 -17.49
N PHE A 64 -10.05 9.09 -16.64
CA PHE A 64 -10.03 10.48 -17.10
C PHE A 64 -8.64 11.01 -17.45
N ARG A 65 -7.55 10.28 -17.14
CA ARG A 65 -6.18 10.68 -17.52
C ARG A 65 -6.01 10.90 -19.02
N LEU A 66 -6.59 10.03 -19.86
CA LEU A 66 -6.48 10.17 -21.32
C LEU A 66 -7.25 11.41 -21.82
N PRO A 67 -8.55 11.61 -21.50
CA PRO A 67 -9.25 12.85 -21.84
C PRO A 67 -8.54 14.11 -21.34
N VAL A 68 -8.12 14.13 -20.08
CA VAL A 68 -7.45 15.29 -19.46
C VAL A 68 -6.09 15.58 -20.10
N GLY A 69 -5.31 14.55 -20.44
CA GLY A 69 -4.05 14.73 -21.18
C GLY A 69 -4.29 15.41 -22.53
N ILE A 70 -5.32 14.96 -23.27
CA ILE A 70 -5.70 15.56 -24.55
C ILE A 70 -6.17 17.01 -24.38
N LEU A 71 -6.98 17.30 -23.36
CA LEU A 71 -7.39 18.66 -23.03
C LEU A 71 -6.19 19.54 -22.66
N THR A 72 -5.21 18.98 -21.97
CA THR A 72 -3.96 19.68 -21.61
C THR A 72 -3.16 20.06 -22.84
N ASP A 73 -3.03 19.16 -23.80
CA ASP A 73 -2.37 19.44 -25.08
C ASP A 73 -3.13 20.47 -25.93
N LYS A 74 -4.44 20.68 -25.70
CA LYS A 74 -5.28 21.61 -26.46
C LYS A 74 -5.37 23.00 -25.83
N TYR A 75 -5.63 23.07 -24.53
CA TYR A 75 -5.88 24.33 -23.80
C TYR A 75 -4.66 24.79 -22.98
N GLY A 76 -3.69 23.90 -22.79
CA GLY A 76 -2.46 24.14 -22.06
C GLY A 76 -2.56 23.79 -20.58
N GLY A 77 -1.42 23.38 -20.01
CA GLY A 77 -1.35 22.84 -18.65
C GLY A 77 -1.66 23.83 -17.54
N ARG A 78 -1.46 25.14 -17.76
CA ARG A 78 -1.81 26.17 -16.77
C ARG A 78 -3.29 26.08 -16.39
N TRP A 79 -4.17 26.09 -17.40
CA TRP A 79 -5.61 26.11 -17.18
C TRP A 79 -6.14 24.77 -16.70
N ILE A 80 -5.73 23.67 -17.35
CA ILE A 80 -6.24 22.34 -17.00
C ILE A 80 -5.83 21.93 -15.59
N MET A 81 -4.58 22.19 -15.17
CA MET A 81 -4.15 21.87 -13.81
C MET A 81 -4.89 22.71 -12.76
N THR A 82 -5.10 24.02 -13.01
CA THR A 82 -5.91 24.87 -12.13
C THR A 82 -7.35 24.37 -12.04
N ILE A 83 -7.97 23.98 -13.16
CA ILE A 83 -9.33 23.44 -13.17
C ILE A 83 -9.40 22.15 -12.36
N ILE A 84 -8.43 21.23 -12.50
CA ILE A 84 -8.38 19.99 -11.72
C ILE A 84 -8.31 20.31 -10.22
N LEU A 85 -7.44 21.24 -9.81
CA LEU A 85 -7.30 21.63 -8.40
C LEU A 85 -8.60 22.22 -7.84
N VAL A 86 -9.20 23.19 -8.53
CA VAL A 86 -10.46 23.82 -8.09
C VAL A 86 -11.61 22.83 -8.09
N PHE A 87 -11.78 22.07 -9.18
CA PHE A 87 -12.85 21.09 -9.29
C PHE A 87 -12.74 20.00 -8.23
N SER A 88 -11.53 19.54 -7.90
CA SER A 88 -11.32 18.51 -6.87
C SER A 88 -11.55 19.05 -5.45
N ALA A 89 -11.38 20.36 -5.23
CA ALA A 89 -11.64 20.98 -3.93
C ALA A 89 -13.13 20.98 -3.55
N ILE A 90 -14.02 21.12 -4.53
CA ILE A 90 -15.48 21.15 -4.33
C ILE A 90 -16.01 19.84 -3.69
N PRO A 91 -15.85 18.66 -4.30
CA PRO A 91 -16.28 17.40 -3.71
C PRO A 91 -15.52 17.09 -2.42
N MET A 92 -14.27 17.54 -2.26
CA MET A 92 -13.53 17.40 -1.01
C MET A 92 -14.18 18.21 0.13
N PHE A 93 -14.66 19.42 -0.15
CA PHE A 93 -15.42 20.20 0.83
C PHE A 93 -16.77 19.55 1.15
N PHE A 94 -17.49 19.06 0.14
CA PHE A 94 -18.76 18.36 0.38
C PHE A 94 -18.57 17.01 1.09
N LEU A 95 -17.40 16.38 1.00
CA LEU A 95 -17.07 15.15 1.73
C LEU A 95 -17.16 15.36 3.24
N SER A 96 -16.90 16.57 3.73
CA SER A 96 -17.10 16.87 5.16
C SER A 96 -18.56 16.81 5.60
N HIS A 97 -19.52 16.87 4.67
CA HIS A 97 -20.96 16.82 4.97
C HIS A 97 -21.57 15.46 4.61
N ALA A 98 -20.76 14.51 4.16
CA ALA A 98 -21.20 13.17 3.78
C ALA A 98 -21.63 12.36 5.01
N ASN A 99 -22.78 11.70 4.89
CA ASN A 99 -23.39 10.86 5.93
C ASN A 99 -23.85 9.49 5.42
N SER A 100 -23.78 9.26 4.11
CA SER A 100 -24.22 8.00 3.49
C SER A 100 -23.11 7.41 2.63
N PHE A 101 -23.11 6.08 2.51
CA PHE A 101 -22.17 5.38 1.64
C PHE A 101 -22.23 5.92 0.19
N LEU A 102 -23.43 6.20 -0.32
CA LEU A 102 -23.60 6.80 -1.64
C LEU A 102 -22.98 8.20 -1.74
N SER A 103 -23.14 9.05 -0.72
CA SER A 103 -22.48 10.37 -0.72
C SER A 103 -20.95 10.24 -0.75
N PHE A 104 -20.39 9.28 0.00
CA PHE A 104 -18.95 9.01 -0.03
C PHE A 104 -18.50 8.53 -1.42
N ILE A 105 -19.26 7.66 -2.08
CA ILE A 105 -18.97 7.21 -3.45
C ILE A 105 -18.97 8.38 -4.45
N LEU A 106 -20.04 9.19 -4.47
CA LEU A 106 -20.18 10.28 -5.44
C LEU A 106 -19.10 11.35 -5.27
N LEU A 107 -18.74 11.64 -4.02
CA LEU A 107 -17.70 12.62 -3.70
C LEU A 107 -16.30 12.04 -3.98
N SER A 108 -16.09 10.75 -3.71
CA SER A 108 -14.89 10.00 -4.11
C SER A 108 -14.69 9.97 -5.61
N PHE A 109 -15.78 9.84 -6.36
CA PHE A 109 -15.76 9.99 -7.81
C PHE A 109 -15.32 11.41 -8.20
N GLY A 110 -15.91 12.44 -7.59
CA GLY A 110 -15.61 13.84 -7.86
C GLY A 110 -14.14 14.21 -7.63
N PHE A 111 -13.62 13.98 -6.42
CA PHE A 111 -12.22 14.32 -6.11
C PHE A 111 -11.23 13.34 -6.76
N GLY A 112 -11.69 12.18 -7.24
CA GLY A 112 -10.89 11.23 -8.03
C GLY A 112 -10.25 11.86 -9.27
N LEU A 113 -10.82 12.95 -9.79
CA LEU A 113 -10.22 13.75 -10.86
C LEU A 113 -8.87 14.38 -10.46
N ALA A 114 -8.58 14.54 -9.17
CA ALA A 114 -7.24 14.92 -8.69
C ALA A 114 -6.17 13.96 -9.21
N GLY A 115 -6.48 12.67 -9.40
CA GLY A 115 -5.56 11.67 -9.97
C GLY A 115 -5.17 11.91 -11.44
N THR A 116 -5.92 12.76 -12.16
CA THR A 116 -5.64 13.15 -13.55
C THR A 116 -4.59 14.24 -13.67
N SER A 117 -4.29 14.92 -12.55
CA SER A 117 -3.22 15.92 -12.46
C SER A 117 -1.85 15.39 -12.89
N PHE A 118 -1.62 14.07 -12.74
CA PHE A 118 -0.42 13.42 -13.26
C PHE A 118 -0.30 13.55 -14.79
N ALA A 119 -1.36 13.25 -15.54
CA ALA A 119 -1.33 13.34 -17.00
C ALA A 119 -1.19 14.79 -17.47
N ALA A 120 -1.92 15.72 -16.84
CA ALA A 120 -1.81 17.14 -17.13
C ALA A 120 -0.40 17.68 -16.82
N GLY A 121 0.17 17.31 -15.68
CA GLY A 121 1.48 17.78 -15.26
C GLY A 121 2.65 17.19 -16.05
N VAL A 122 2.56 15.93 -16.51
CA VAL A 122 3.55 15.34 -17.45
C VAL A 122 3.52 16.08 -18.79
N ALA A 123 2.32 16.25 -19.36
CA ALA A 123 2.14 16.97 -20.62
C ALA A 123 2.63 18.42 -20.52
N TYR A 124 2.35 19.08 -19.39
CA TYR A 124 2.76 20.46 -19.17
C TYR A 124 4.27 20.60 -18.94
N SER A 125 4.84 19.81 -18.02
CA SER A 125 6.24 19.95 -17.60
C SER A 125 7.21 19.59 -18.73
N SER A 126 6.92 18.55 -19.51
CA SER A 126 7.79 18.09 -20.60
C SER A 126 8.00 19.14 -21.71
N LEU A 127 7.04 20.06 -21.92
CA LEU A 127 7.15 21.14 -22.90
C LEU A 127 8.21 22.19 -22.58
N TRP A 128 8.70 22.23 -21.34
CA TRP A 128 9.66 23.23 -20.87
C TRP A 128 11.12 22.75 -20.89
N PHE A 129 11.35 21.47 -21.17
CA PHE A 129 12.68 20.85 -21.16
C PHE A 129 13.03 20.23 -22.52
N PRO A 130 14.32 20.28 -22.90
CA PRO A 130 14.82 19.59 -24.10
C PRO A 130 14.79 18.07 -23.89
N LYS A 131 14.76 17.29 -24.99
CA LYS A 131 14.52 15.83 -24.96
C LYS A 131 15.53 15.09 -24.08
N GLU A 132 16.77 15.57 -24.02
CA GLU A 132 17.88 14.99 -23.29
C GLU A 132 17.72 15.13 -21.76
N GLN A 133 16.86 16.05 -21.29
CA GLN A 133 16.61 16.31 -19.87
C GLN A 133 15.19 15.90 -19.42
N GLN A 134 14.37 15.38 -20.33
CA GLN A 134 12.98 15.06 -20.03
C GLN A 134 12.84 13.92 -19.01
N GLY A 135 13.72 12.91 -19.02
CA GLY A 135 13.68 11.82 -18.04
C GLY A 135 13.85 12.33 -16.61
N THR A 136 14.90 13.10 -16.36
CA THR A 136 15.15 13.78 -15.07
C THR A 136 14.00 14.73 -14.69
N ALA A 137 13.51 15.58 -15.60
CA ALA A 137 12.42 16.51 -15.31
C ALA A 137 11.11 15.76 -14.93
N LEU A 138 10.76 14.72 -15.68
CA LEU A 138 9.57 13.89 -15.39
C LEU A 138 9.74 13.04 -14.12
N GLY A 139 10.98 12.65 -13.79
CA GLY A 139 11.32 12.00 -12.52
C GLY A 139 11.05 12.92 -11.33
N ILE A 140 11.51 14.17 -11.39
CA ILE A 140 11.28 15.19 -10.35
C ILE A 140 9.79 15.51 -10.25
N PHE A 141 9.09 15.71 -11.37
CA PHE A 141 7.64 15.87 -11.38
C PHE A 141 6.95 14.69 -10.70
N GLY A 142 7.38 13.47 -11.04
CA GLY A 142 6.89 12.23 -10.46
C GLY A 142 7.14 12.12 -8.95
N ALA A 143 8.15 12.80 -8.41
CA ALA A 143 8.40 12.83 -6.97
C ALA A 143 7.23 13.44 -6.18
N GLY A 144 6.28 14.14 -6.83
CA GLY A 144 5.02 14.54 -6.20
C GLY A 144 4.18 13.37 -5.66
N ASN A 145 4.48 12.11 -6.03
CA ASN A 145 3.90 10.93 -5.36
C ASN A 145 4.15 10.90 -3.84
N VAL A 146 5.15 11.64 -3.32
CA VAL A 146 5.36 11.89 -1.89
C VAL A 146 4.09 12.39 -1.20
N GLY A 147 3.17 13.01 -1.95
CA GLY A 147 1.86 13.41 -1.43
C GLY A 147 1.09 12.29 -0.74
N ALA A 148 1.20 11.04 -1.20
CA ALA A 148 0.58 9.89 -0.53
C ALA A 148 1.19 9.68 0.86
N ALA A 149 2.51 9.79 0.96
CA ALA A 149 3.23 9.64 2.21
C ALA A 149 2.90 10.76 3.20
N LEU A 150 2.75 12.01 2.71
CA LEU A 150 2.30 13.12 3.55
C LEU A 150 0.92 12.85 4.14
N THR A 151 0.00 12.33 3.34
CA THR A 151 -1.34 11.97 3.82
C THR A 151 -1.27 10.83 4.84
N THR A 152 -0.56 9.74 4.55
CA THR A 152 -0.46 8.62 5.50
C THR A 152 0.27 9.01 6.79
N PHE A 153 1.22 9.95 6.72
CA PHE A 153 1.99 10.41 7.88
C PHE A 153 1.22 11.42 8.74
N PHE A 154 0.70 12.49 8.13
CA PHE A 154 0.11 13.61 8.86
C PHE A 154 -1.39 13.41 9.14
N ALA A 155 -2.15 12.82 8.22
CA ALA A 155 -3.61 12.78 8.37
C ALA A 155 -4.10 12.01 9.60
N PRO A 156 -3.50 10.87 10.02
CA PRO A 156 -3.86 10.21 11.27
C PRO A 156 -3.71 11.09 12.52
N SER A 157 -2.56 11.76 12.66
CA SER A 157 -2.29 12.66 13.79
C SER A 157 -3.19 13.89 13.76
N ILE A 158 -3.44 14.45 12.56
CA ILE A 158 -4.39 15.55 12.39
C ILE A 158 -5.80 15.10 12.79
N LEU A 159 -6.25 13.92 12.38
CA LEU A 159 -7.56 13.38 12.77
C LEU A 159 -7.69 13.23 14.28
N ASN A 160 -6.71 12.64 14.95
CA ASN A 160 -6.72 12.51 16.41
C ASN A 160 -6.81 13.88 17.11
N ASN A 161 -6.07 14.88 16.63
CA ASN A 161 -6.15 16.23 17.18
C ASN A 161 -7.50 16.89 16.92
N LEU A 162 -8.03 16.76 15.70
CA LEU A 162 -9.32 17.34 15.31
C LEU A 162 -10.50 16.71 16.06
N THR A 163 -10.41 15.43 16.42
CA THR A 163 -11.46 14.72 17.16
C THR A 163 -11.27 14.75 18.68
N ASN A 164 -10.31 15.54 19.19
CA ASN A 164 -9.95 15.56 20.61
C ASN A 164 -9.70 14.15 21.16
N TYR A 165 -8.91 13.34 20.45
CA TYR A 165 -8.60 11.95 20.79
C TYR A 165 -9.85 11.06 20.95
N GLY A 166 -10.88 11.33 20.16
CA GLY A 166 -12.15 10.58 20.17
C GLY A 166 -13.26 11.21 21.02
N ALA A 167 -13.00 12.30 21.76
CA ALA A 167 -14.04 12.99 22.53
C ALA A 167 -15.06 13.73 21.66
N ASN A 168 -14.66 14.20 20.47
CA ASN A 168 -15.56 14.80 19.48
C ASN A 168 -15.33 14.17 18.11
N ILE A 169 -15.93 13.01 17.91
CA ILE A 169 -15.77 12.20 16.69
C ILE A 169 -16.10 13.01 15.42
N GLU A 170 -17.13 13.85 15.44
CA GLU A 170 -17.54 14.69 14.29
C GLU A 170 -16.46 15.69 13.83
N GLY A 171 -15.40 15.89 14.63
CA GLY A 171 -14.21 16.66 14.24
C GLY A 171 -13.51 16.13 12.97
N TRP A 172 -13.72 14.86 12.60
CA TRP A 172 -13.16 14.27 11.37
C TRP A 172 -13.52 15.08 10.12
N ARG A 173 -14.68 15.75 10.13
CA ARG A 173 -15.20 16.57 9.02
C ARG A 173 -14.29 17.74 8.68
N SER A 174 -13.44 18.18 9.60
CA SER A 174 -12.48 19.26 9.35
C SER A 174 -11.33 18.81 8.45
N LEU A 175 -11.02 17.51 8.38
CA LEU A 175 -9.93 17.01 7.53
C LEU A 175 -10.22 17.21 6.04
N PRO A 176 -11.37 16.80 5.46
CA PRO A 176 -11.67 17.10 4.06
C PRO A 176 -11.68 18.61 3.76
N LYS A 177 -12.17 19.46 4.69
CA LYS A 177 -12.14 20.92 4.54
C LYS A 177 -10.71 21.46 4.43
N LEU A 178 -9.79 20.93 5.24
CA LEU A 178 -8.37 21.29 5.18
C LEU A 178 -7.79 20.95 3.79
N TYR A 179 -8.06 19.75 3.28
CA TYR A 179 -7.59 19.36 1.94
C TYR A 179 -8.22 20.20 0.83
N ALA A 180 -9.51 20.55 0.94
CA ALA A 180 -10.17 21.45 0.00
C ALA A 180 -9.51 22.84 -0.01
N ALA A 181 -9.18 23.39 1.16
CA ALA A 181 -8.46 24.66 1.27
C ALA A 181 -7.06 24.58 0.66
N LEU A 182 -6.30 23.51 0.95
CA LEU A 182 -4.97 23.28 0.36
C LEU A 182 -5.03 23.21 -1.17
N LEU A 183 -6.02 22.52 -1.74
CA LEU A 183 -6.23 22.45 -3.18
C LEU A 183 -6.53 23.82 -3.78
N LEU A 184 -7.41 24.62 -3.17
CA LEU A 184 -7.75 25.96 -3.64
C LEU A 184 -6.57 26.94 -3.56
N VAL A 185 -5.86 26.97 -2.42
CA VAL A 185 -4.66 27.80 -2.27
C VAL A 185 -3.62 27.44 -3.31
N THR A 186 -3.40 26.14 -3.53
CA THR A 186 -2.49 25.65 -4.57
C THR A 186 -2.97 26.05 -5.96
N ALA A 187 -4.28 26.03 -6.24
CA ALA A 187 -4.84 26.47 -7.52
C ALA A 187 -4.57 27.95 -7.79
N ILE A 188 -4.74 28.81 -6.79
CA ILE A 188 -4.48 30.25 -6.88
C ILE A 188 -2.99 30.49 -7.12
N ILE A 189 -2.12 29.89 -6.32
CA ILE A 189 -0.67 30.01 -6.48
C ILE A 189 -0.25 29.54 -7.86
N PHE A 190 -0.74 28.37 -8.29
CA PHE A 190 -0.41 27.80 -9.60
C PHE A 190 -0.87 28.72 -10.74
N LEU A 191 -2.08 29.26 -10.67
CA LEU A 191 -2.60 30.15 -11.70
C LEU A 191 -1.80 31.45 -11.81
N LEU A 192 -1.41 32.04 -10.69
CA LEU A 192 -0.65 33.30 -10.66
C LEU A 192 0.83 33.10 -11.02
N ALA A 193 1.42 31.98 -10.62
CA ALA A 193 2.87 31.76 -10.70
C ALA A 193 3.33 31.00 -11.95
N THR A 194 2.43 30.49 -12.79
CA THR A 194 2.77 29.70 -14.00
C THR A 194 2.46 30.43 -15.31
N LYS A 195 3.08 30.00 -16.41
CA LYS A 195 2.87 30.55 -17.77
C LYS A 195 2.32 29.49 -18.70
N ASN A 196 1.35 29.84 -19.55
CA ASN A 196 0.81 28.87 -20.49
C ASN A 196 1.78 28.64 -21.66
N LYS A 197 1.92 27.39 -22.10
CA LYS A 197 2.68 27.01 -23.29
C LYS A 197 1.96 25.85 -23.97
N LEU A 198 1.77 25.97 -25.28
CA LEU A 198 1.10 24.96 -26.10
C LEU A 198 2.13 24.19 -26.94
N PRO A 199 1.87 22.91 -27.27
CA PRO A 199 2.68 22.16 -28.22
C PRO A 199 2.73 22.86 -29.59
N ALA A 200 3.89 22.85 -30.25
CA ALA A 200 4.07 23.50 -31.56
C ALA A 200 3.27 22.85 -32.70
N ALA A 201 2.88 21.58 -32.55
CA ALA A 201 2.13 20.83 -33.56
C ALA A 201 0.67 20.64 -33.11
N SER A 202 -0.26 21.24 -33.87
CA SER A 202 -1.70 20.98 -33.71
C SER A 202 -2.05 19.63 -34.34
N LYS A 203 -1.91 18.54 -33.58
CA LYS A 203 -2.35 17.21 -34.00
C LYS A 203 -3.86 17.05 -33.79
N THR A 204 -4.55 16.49 -34.77
CA THR A 204 -5.98 16.16 -34.66
C THR A 204 -6.24 15.07 -33.61
N MET A 205 -7.47 14.99 -33.08
CA MET A 205 -7.83 14.00 -32.06
C MET A 205 -7.49 12.55 -32.49
N LEU A 206 -7.77 12.23 -33.75
CA LEU A 206 -7.49 10.91 -34.33
C LEU A 206 -5.98 10.62 -34.38
N GLN A 207 -5.17 11.62 -34.71
CA GLN A 207 -3.71 11.51 -34.71
C GLN A 207 -3.11 11.30 -33.31
N ARG A 208 -3.76 11.83 -32.25
CA ARG A 208 -3.33 11.63 -30.86
C ARG A 208 -3.61 10.21 -30.36
N LEU A 209 -4.62 9.54 -30.91
CA LEU A 209 -5.00 8.17 -30.56
C LEU A 209 -4.27 7.10 -31.40
N LEU A 210 -3.64 7.48 -32.52
CA LEU A 210 -2.87 6.55 -33.36
C LEU A 210 -1.88 5.66 -32.59
N PRO A 211 -1.14 6.14 -31.57
CA PRO A 211 -0.22 5.29 -30.81
C PRO A 211 -0.88 4.09 -30.12
N LEU A 212 -2.19 4.11 -29.87
CA LEU A 212 -2.90 2.97 -29.27
C LEU A 212 -2.95 1.75 -30.19
N LYS A 213 -2.69 1.92 -31.49
CA LYS A 213 -2.56 0.79 -32.44
C LYS A 213 -1.25 0.03 -32.27
N GLU A 214 -0.24 0.62 -31.62
CA GLU A 214 1.05 -0.02 -31.41
C GLU A 214 1.01 -0.95 -30.19
N THR A 215 1.28 -2.24 -30.40
CA THR A 215 1.34 -3.25 -29.32
C THR A 215 2.35 -2.89 -28.22
N ARG A 216 3.41 -2.15 -28.59
CA ARG A 216 4.44 -1.68 -27.64
C ARG A 216 3.85 -0.79 -26.53
N VAL A 217 2.83 0.02 -26.83
CA VAL A 217 2.18 0.90 -25.85
C VAL A 217 1.48 0.08 -24.77
N TRP A 218 0.77 -0.97 -25.17
CA TRP A 218 0.09 -1.89 -24.24
C TRP A 218 1.08 -2.66 -23.37
N ARG A 219 2.18 -3.13 -23.96
CA ARG A 219 3.25 -3.81 -23.21
C ARG A 219 3.88 -2.91 -22.15
N PHE A 220 4.22 -1.67 -22.50
CA PHE A 220 4.74 -0.70 -21.52
C PHE A 220 3.67 -0.28 -20.50
N GLY A 221 2.42 -0.20 -20.92
CA GLY A 221 1.27 0.01 -20.04
C GLY A 221 1.15 -1.08 -18.99
N LEU A 222 1.35 -2.35 -19.34
CA LEU A 222 1.31 -3.48 -18.42
C LEU A 222 2.43 -3.40 -17.37
N TYR A 223 3.66 -3.06 -17.78
CA TYR A 223 4.76 -2.86 -16.84
C TYR A 223 4.50 -1.69 -15.88
N TYR A 224 3.94 -0.59 -16.40
CA TYR A 224 3.57 0.55 -15.58
C TYR A 224 2.42 0.23 -14.61
N PHE A 225 1.45 -0.57 -15.06
CA PHE A 225 0.36 -1.08 -14.22
C PHE A 225 0.89 -1.89 -13.04
N PHE A 226 1.82 -2.81 -13.28
CA PHE A 226 2.41 -3.62 -12.21
C PHE A 226 3.14 -2.75 -11.17
N VAL A 227 4.04 -1.85 -11.61
CA VAL A 227 4.89 -1.08 -10.69
C VAL A 227 4.11 0.07 -10.05
N PHE A 228 3.51 0.97 -10.85
CA PHE A 228 2.83 2.15 -10.34
C PHE A 228 1.42 1.84 -9.81
N GLY A 229 0.68 0.94 -10.48
CA GLY A 229 -0.61 0.49 -9.98
C GLY A 229 -0.47 -0.28 -8.66
N GLY A 230 0.53 -1.15 -8.56
CA GLY A 230 0.89 -1.83 -7.31
C GLY A 230 1.23 -0.84 -6.18
N PHE A 231 2.05 0.18 -6.47
CA PHE A 231 2.33 1.25 -5.51
C PHE A 231 1.06 1.95 -5.01
N VAL A 232 0.20 2.41 -5.91
CA VAL A 232 -1.04 3.11 -5.52
C VAL A 232 -1.96 2.21 -4.71
N ALA A 233 -2.10 0.94 -5.12
CA ALA A 233 -2.91 -0.04 -4.40
C ALA A 233 -2.39 -0.25 -2.98
N LEU A 234 -1.10 -0.56 -2.82
CA LEU A 234 -0.49 -0.76 -1.51
C LEU A 234 -0.60 0.51 -0.65
N SER A 235 -0.30 1.68 -1.19
CA SER A 235 -0.42 2.95 -0.44
C SER A 235 -1.83 3.24 0.07
N GLN A 236 -2.90 2.76 -0.58
CA GLN A 236 -4.28 2.87 -0.04
C GLN A 236 -4.60 1.80 0.99
N TRP A 237 -4.11 0.57 0.79
CA TRP A 237 -4.50 -0.59 1.61
C TRP A 237 -3.61 -0.83 2.83
N LEU A 238 -2.40 -0.25 2.89
CA LEU A 238 -1.44 -0.50 3.97
C LEU A 238 -1.97 -0.10 5.34
N ILE A 239 -2.62 1.06 5.47
CA ILE A 239 -3.17 1.51 6.77
C ILE A 239 -4.28 0.55 7.24
N PRO A 240 -5.34 0.29 6.46
CA PRO A 240 -6.35 -0.67 6.88
C PRO A 240 -5.77 -2.06 7.14
N TYR A 241 -4.78 -2.51 6.36
CA TYR A 241 -4.11 -3.79 6.61
C TYR A 241 -3.38 -3.81 7.96
N TYR A 242 -2.60 -2.79 8.29
CA TYR A 242 -1.89 -2.70 9.58
C TYR A 242 -2.83 -2.57 10.77
N VAL A 243 -3.94 -1.86 10.63
CA VAL A 243 -4.95 -1.75 11.69
C VAL A 243 -5.68 -3.08 11.88
N ASN A 244 -6.15 -3.73 10.81
CA ASN A 244 -6.97 -4.93 10.92
C ASN A 244 -6.17 -6.21 11.23
N VAL A 245 -4.96 -6.35 10.69
CA VAL A 245 -4.16 -7.59 10.82
C VAL A 245 -3.18 -7.52 11.98
N TYR A 246 -2.55 -6.36 12.19
CA TYR A 246 -1.53 -6.18 13.24
C TYR A 246 -2.06 -5.41 14.46
N SER A 247 -3.33 -5.01 14.47
CA SER A 247 -3.96 -4.25 15.56
C SER A 247 -3.17 -2.99 15.95
N LEU A 248 -2.50 -2.38 14.98
CA LEU A 248 -1.75 -1.14 15.21
C LEU A 248 -2.72 0.04 15.35
N THR A 249 -2.33 1.03 16.16
CA THR A 249 -3.04 2.32 16.17
C THR A 249 -2.96 2.98 14.79
N ILE A 250 -3.97 3.75 14.41
CA ILE A 250 -4.02 4.43 13.10
C ILE A 250 -2.78 5.31 12.87
N VAL A 251 -2.24 5.93 13.93
CA VAL A 251 -1.02 6.75 13.86
C VAL A 251 0.21 5.89 13.57
N ALA A 252 0.38 4.76 14.26
CA ALA A 252 1.48 3.83 14.01
C ALA A 252 1.39 3.20 12.61
N ALA A 253 0.19 2.79 12.20
CA ALA A 253 -0.10 2.30 10.86
C ALA A 253 0.22 3.36 9.78
N GLY A 254 -0.13 4.62 10.05
CA GLY A 254 0.22 5.75 9.19
C GLY A 254 1.71 5.98 9.04
N PHE A 255 2.47 5.89 10.13
CA PHE A 255 3.93 5.98 10.12
C PHE A 255 4.57 4.86 9.28
N MET A 256 4.11 3.61 9.47
CA MET A 256 4.59 2.45 8.69
C MET A 256 4.23 2.57 7.20
N ALA A 257 3.01 3.04 6.88
CA ALA A 257 2.59 3.27 5.50
C ALA A 257 3.35 4.45 4.85
N ALA A 258 3.73 5.46 5.63
CA ALA A 258 4.57 6.55 5.18
C ALA A 258 6.00 6.08 4.90
N ALA A 259 6.56 5.18 5.72
CA ALA A 259 7.89 4.59 5.47
C ALA A 259 7.95 3.84 4.12
N PHE A 260 6.84 3.23 3.70
CA PHE A 260 6.70 2.67 2.35
C PHE A 260 6.58 3.76 1.26
N SER A 261 5.77 4.80 1.50
CA SER A 261 5.39 5.76 0.45
C SER A 261 6.39 6.92 0.26
N LEU A 262 7.13 7.32 1.30
CA LEU A 262 8.09 8.44 1.25
C LEU A 262 9.25 8.17 0.28
N PRO A 263 9.94 7.01 0.38
CA PRO A 263 11.06 6.71 -0.52
C PRO A 263 10.66 6.62 -1.98
N ALA A 264 9.38 6.35 -2.29
CA ALA A 264 8.89 6.19 -3.65
C ALA A 264 9.14 7.43 -4.53
N GLY A 265 9.04 8.65 -3.96
CA GLY A 265 9.35 9.87 -4.70
C GLY A 265 10.83 10.01 -5.03
N LEU A 266 11.70 9.70 -4.06
CA LEU A 266 13.15 9.71 -4.24
C LEU A 266 13.58 8.67 -5.27
N PHE A 267 13.11 7.44 -5.14
CA PHE A 267 13.41 6.36 -6.09
C PHE A 267 12.85 6.64 -7.48
N ARG A 268 11.77 7.40 -7.61
CA ARG A 268 11.26 7.80 -8.92
C ARG A 268 12.15 8.84 -9.60
N ALA A 269 12.64 9.83 -8.87
CA ALA A 269 13.61 10.79 -9.40
C ALA A 269 14.94 10.10 -9.73
N ALA A 270 15.46 9.27 -8.81
CA ALA A 270 16.69 8.49 -9.01
C ALA A 270 16.55 7.50 -10.17
N GLY A 271 15.42 6.82 -10.29
CA GLY A 271 15.12 5.89 -11.38
C GLY A 271 15.03 6.58 -12.75
N GLY A 272 14.50 7.80 -12.80
CA GLY A 272 14.50 8.63 -14.01
C GLY A 272 15.93 8.99 -14.44
N TRP A 273 16.73 9.50 -13.50
CA TRP A 273 18.14 9.80 -13.74
C TRP A 273 18.96 8.57 -14.16
N LEU A 274 18.75 7.42 -13.51
CA LEU A 274 19.42 6.17 -13.84
C LEU A 274 19.00 5.65 -15.22
N SER A 275 17.74 5.84 -15.59
CA SER A 275 17.22 5.49 -16.92
C SER A 275 17.87 6.33 -18.02
N ASP A 276 18.14 7.62 -17.75
CA ASP A 276 18.85 8.52 -18.67
C ASP A 276 20.33 8.10 -18.86
N LYS A 277 20.95 7.45 -17.86
CA LYS A 277 22.37 7.04 -17.89
C LYS A 277 22.62 5.63 -18.42
N VAL A 278 21.88 4.65 -17.92
CA VAL A 278 22.12 3.21 -18.18
C VAL A 278 21.15 2.65 -19.23
N GLY A 279 20.09 3.41 -19.55
CA GLY A 279 19.05 3.02 -20.49
C GLY A 279 17.85 2.38 -19.81
N ALA A 280 16.65 2.87 -20.16
CA ALA A 280 15.38 2.51 -19.51
C ALA A 280 15.07 0.99 -19.54
N ARG A 281 15.53 0.25 -20.56
CA ARG A 281 15.27 -1.19 -20.68
C ARG A 281 16.00 -2.00 -19.59
N MET A 282 17.25 -1.65 -19.29
CA MET A 282 18.06 -2.37 -18.29
C MET A 282 17.49 -2.12 -16.89
N VAL A 283 17.18 -0.85 -16.58
CA VAL A 283 16.56 -0.47 -15.30
C VAL A 283 15.23 -1.20 -15.10
N LEU A 284 14.41 -1.31 -16.14
CA LEU A 284 13.14 -2.06 -16.07
C LEU A 284 13.36 -3.55 -15.74
N LEU A 285 14.32 -4.20 -16.39
CA LEU A 285 14.63 -5.62 -16.13
C LEU A 285 15.12 -5.84 -14.70
N TRP A 286 15.94 -4.93 -14.17
CA TRP A 286 16.40 -4.99 -12.79
C TRP A 286 15.24 -4.86 -11.80
N ILE A 287 14.33 -3.90 -12.00
CA ILE A 287 13.17 -3.69 -11.13
C ILE A 287 12.27 -4.94 -11.14
N LEU A 288 11.98 -5.51 -12.32
CA LEU A 288 11.16 -6.71 -12.43
C LEU A 288 11.85 -7.93 -11.81
N GLY A 289 13.18 -8.07 -12.00
CA GLY A 289 13.96 -9.13 -11.39
C GLY A 289 13.98 -9.06 -9.85
N ILE A 290 14.23 -7.87 -9.30
CA ILE A 290 14.20 -7.63 -7.84
C ILE A 290 12.80 -7.89 -7.30
N SER A 291 11.76 -7.42 -8.00
CA SER A 291 10.37 -7.62 -7.61
C SER A 291 10.00 -9.10 -7.59
N LEU A 292 10.48 -9.89 -8.56
CA LEU A 292 10.30 -11.35 -8.59
C LEU A 292 10.94 -12.01 -7.38
N VAL A 293 12.19 -11.65 -7.06
CA VAL A 293 12.90 -12.18 -5.88
C VAL A 293 12.13 -11.85 -4.60
N CYS A 294 11.71 -10.59 -4.41
CA CYS A 294 10.91 -10.19 -3.25
C CYS A 294 9.56 -10.93 -3.19
N MET A 295 8.90 -11.15 -4.32
CA MET A 295 7.65 -11.91 -4.38
C MET A 295 7.84 -13.38 -3.98
N VAL A 296 8.97 -14.01 -4.35
CA VAL A 296 9.30 -15.37 -3.90
C VAL A 296 9.43 -15.43 -2.38
N PHE A 297 10.05 -14.42 -1.77
CA PHE A 297 10.14 -14.34 -0.30
C PHE A 297 8.78 -14.08 0.37
N LEU A 298 7.93 -13.23 -0.22
CA LEU A 298 6.59 -12.95 0.29
C LEU A 298 5.59 -14.11 0.05
N PHE A 299 5.90 -15.03 -0.87
CA PHE A 299 5.04 -16.17 -1.17
C PHE A 299 5.02 -17.19 -0.03
N ILE A 300 6.06 -17.23 0.81
CA ILE A 300 6.13 -18.14 1.97
C ILE A 300 5.21 -17.57 3.05
N PRO A 301 4.00 -18.11 3.26
CA PRO A 301 3.10 -17.60 4.29
C PRO A 301 3.64 -18.00 5.66
N ARG A 302 3.25 -17.29 6.72
CA ARG A 302 3.28 -17.87 8.07
C ARG A 302 2.37 -19.08 8.05
N MET A 303 2.96 -20.27 8.06
CA MET A 303 2.26 -21.54 8.03
C MET A 303 2.59 -22.30 9.31
N GLU A 304 1.57 -22.71 10.05
CA GLU A 304 1.70 -23.74 11.08
C GLU A 304 1.26 -25.06 10.45
N ILE A 305 2.24 -25.92 10.13
CA ILE A 305 1.98 -27.23 9.54
C ILE A 305 2.04 -28.26 10.66
N GLN A 306 0.92 -28.95 10.90
CA GLN A 306 0.89 -30.13 11.76
C GLN A 306 1.06 -31.39 10.90
N ALA A 307 2.15 -32.11 11.11
CA ALA A 307 2.43 -33.39 10.47
C ALA A 307 2.39 -34.54 11.51
N PRO A 308 1.95 -35.75 11.12
CA PRO A 308 2.04 -36.91 11.99
C PRO A 308 3.52 -37.23 12.27
N GLY A 309 3.91 -37.12 13.54
CA GLY A 309 5.23 -37.49 14.03
C GLY A 309 5.29 -38.94 14.52
N GLN A 310 6.46 -39.40 14.98
CA GLN A 310 6.62 -40.74 15.52
C GLN A 310 5.71 -40.95 16.75
N GLY A 311 4.98 -42.06 16.79
CA GLY A 311 4.16 -42.41 17.96
C GLY A 311 4.92 -43.29 18.95
N VAL A 312 4.37 -43.41 20.16
CA VAL A 312 4.84 -44.40 21.14
C VAL A 312 3.92 -45.61 21.07
N MET A 313 4.49 -46.79 20.83
CA MET A 313 3.76 -48.05 20.69
C MET A 313 3.90 -48.92 21.94
N ALA A 314 2.87 -49.70 22.25
CA ALA A 314 2.90 -50.66 23.34
C ALA A 314 3.82 -51.84 23.00
N GLY A 315 4.86 -52.04 23.81
CA GLY A 315 5.79 -53.18 23.69
C GLY A 315 5.22 -54.50 24.22
N LYS A 316 4.21 -54.44 25.10
CA LYS A 316 3.51 -55.59 25.70
C LYS A 316 2.03 -55.27 25.89
N SER A 317 1.21 -56.32 25.93
CA SER A 317 -0.21 -56.20 26.25
C SER A 317 -0.42 -55.96 27.75
N GLY A 318 -1.36 -55.08 28.12
CA GLY A 318 -1.70 -54.80 29.50
C GLY A 318 -2.72 -53.67 29.64
N THR A 319 -3.20 -53.44 30.87
CA THR A 319 -4.14 -52.36 31.17
C THR A 319 -3.41 -51.05 31.47
N VAL A 320 -3.86 -49.94 30.89
CA VAL A 320 -3.32 -48.60 31.16
C VAL A 320 -3.66 -48.19 32.59
N ARG A 321 -2.64 -47.98 33.44
CA ARG A 321 -2.80 -47.60 34.84
C ARG A 321 -2.76 -46.09 35.07
N SER A 322 -1.94 -45.37 34.31
CA SER A 322 -1.85 -43.92 34.39
C SER A 322 -1.48 -43.31 33.04
N VAL A 323 -2.01 -42.11 32.79
CA VAL A 323 -1.72 -41.30 31.61
C VAL A 323 -1.40 -39.90 32.10
N ASN A 324 -0.12 -39.52 32.03
CA ASN A 324 0.39 -38.21 32.40
C ASN A 324 0.97 -37.52 31.15
N ALA A 325 1.19 -36.20 31.22
CA ALA A 325 1.75 -35.44 30.10
C ALA A 325 3.16 -35.91 29.68
N ASN A 326 3.91 -36.51 30.61
CA ASN A 326 5.30 -36.93 30.41
C ASN A 326 5.48 -38.46 30.40
N GLU A 327 4.44 -39.24 30.70
CA GLU A 327 4.55 -40.71 30.77
C GLU A 327 3.20 -41.42 30.67
N ILE A 328 3.21 -42.66 30.16
CA ILE A 328 2.08 -43.60 30.13
C ILE A 328 2.55 -44.90 30.79
N ILE A 329 1.79 -45.42 31.76
CA ILE A 329 2.12 -46.70 32.41
C ILE A 329 1.13 -47.77 31.97
N VAL A 330 1.63 -48.85 31.37
CA VAL A 330 0.86 -50.02 30.96
C VAL A 330 1.31 -51.23 31.77
N GLY A 331 0.46 -51.74 32.65
CA GLY A 331 0.84 -52.78 33.61
C GLY A 331 1.98 -52.32 34.55
N ASN A 332 3.18 -52.86 34.35
CA ASN A 332 4.40 -52.48 35.08
C ASN A 332 5.43 -51.75 34.19
N ASP A 333 5.13 -51.54 32.91
CA ASP A 333 6.04 -50.87 31.96
C ASP A 333 5.70 -49.37 31.85
N THR A 334 6.72 -48.51 31.95
CA THR A 334 6.58 -47.04 31.83
C THR A 334 7.09 -46.57 30.48
N TYR A 335 6.27 -45.81 29.76
CA TYR A 335 6.58 -45.20 28.47
C TYR A 335 6.68 -43.69 28.63
N LEU A 336 7.86 -43.11 28.44
CA LEU A 336 8.07 -41.66 28.55
C LEU A 336 7.57 -40.92 27.31
N LEU A 337 6.92 -39.77 27.52
CA LEU A 337 6.42 -38.89 26.49
C LEU A 337 7.22 -37.58 26.42
N GLN A 338 7.42 -37.10 25.19
CA GLN A 338 7.94 -35.75 24.96
C GLN A 338 6.79 -34.73 25.04
N SER A 339 6.67 -34.08 26.20
CA SER A 339 5.64 -33.09 26.51
C SER A 339 6.00 -31.69 26.01
N LYS A 340 4.96 -30.88 25.74
CA LYS A 340 5.06 -29.45 25.39
C LYS A 340 5.68 -28.58 26.50
N ALA A 341 5.84 -29.12 27.72
CA ALA A 341 6.30 -28.37 28.88
C ALA A 341 7.81 -28.50 29.11
N GLY A 342 8.55 -27.45 28.71
CA GLY A 342 9.77 -27.01 29.42
C GLY A 342 11.11 -27.28 28.75
N ASN A 343 11.51 -26.40 27.81
CA ASN A 343 12.87 -25.89 27.54
C ASN A 343 13.05 -25.59 26.05
N SER A 344 12.53 -24.45 25.59
CA SER A 344 12.94 -23.84 24.33
C SER A 344 13.75 -22.57 24.61
N SER A 345 14.87 -22.74 25.30
CA SER A 345 16.02 -21.85 25.16
C SER A 345 16.68 -22.13 23.81
N GLU A 346 15.96 -21.88 22.71
CA GLU A 346 16.55 -21.81 21.38
C GLU A 346 16.88 -20.35 21.10
N VAL A 347 18.16 -20.11 20.82
CA VAL A 347 18.76 -18.81 20.59
C VAL A 347 18.14 -18.18 19.34
N ALA A 348 17.13 -17.33 19.53
CA ALA A 348 16.70 -16.40 18.50
C ALA A 348 17.72 -15.26 18.44
N ILE A 349 18.36 -15.05 17.30
CA ILE A 349 19.15 -13.83 17.04
C ILE A 349 18.15 -12.67 16.97
N ARG A 350 18.11 -11.85 18.01
CA ARG A 350 17.17 -10.73 18.16
C ARG A 350 17.81 -9.44 17.66
N PHE A 351 17.27 -8.87 16.58
CA PHE A 351 17.47 -7.46 16.24
C PHE A 351 16.11 -6.75 16.30
N GLY A 352 15.99 -5.75 17.17
CA GLY A 352 14.80 -4.90 17.26
C GLY A 352 14.40 -4.55 18.70
N ILE A 353 13.87 -3.34 18.86
CA ILE A 353 13.40 -2.77 20.13
C ILE A 353 11.98 -3.30 20.42
N HIS A 354 11.81 -4.03 21.52
CA HIS A 354 10.53 -4.41 22.16
C HIS A 354 9.48 -5.15 21.33
N HIS A 355 9.73 -6.43 21.02
CA HIS A 355 8.67 -7.42 20.73
C HIS A 355 8.95 -8.71 21.53
N ASP A 356 8.39 -8.81 22.74
CA ASP A 356 8.76 -9.86 23.70
C ASP A 356 8.08 -11.23 23.48
N LYS A 357 7.43 -11.52 22.33
CA LYS A 357 6.79 -12.83 22.13
C LYS A 357 6.94 -13.55 20.80
N GLU A 358 7.49 -12.97 19.74
CA GLU A 358 7.78 -13.72 18.51
C GLU A 358 9.08 -13.22 17.88
N GLY A 359 10.14 -14.04 17.97
CA GLY A 359 11.37 -13.80 17.21
C GLY A 359 11.10 -14.02 15.71
N PHE A 360 11.73 -13.21 14.87
CA PHE A 360 11.69 -13.42 13.42
C PHE A 360 12.47 -14.69 13.07
N LEU A 361 11.78 -15.74 12.59
CA LEU A 361 12.39 -16.97 12.13
C LEU A 361 12.69 -16.86 10.62
N PHE A 362 13.98 -16.92 10.27
CA PHE A 362 14.40 -16.87 8.87
C PHE A 362 14.31 -18.24 8.18
N LEU A 363 14.33 -19.32 8.96
CA LEU A 363 14.25 -20.72 8.51
C LEU A 363 13.16 -21.46 9.30
N PRO A 364 12.51 -22.48 8.70
CA PRO A 364 11.48 -23.26 9.38
C PRO A 364 12.03 -23.88 10.66
N THR A 365 11.29 -23.72 11.76
CA THR A 365 11.60 -24.38 13.03
C THR A 365 10.62 -25.52 13.24
N THR A 366 11.11 -26.63 13.78
CA THR A 366 10.31 -27.84 14.02
C THR A 366 10.30 -28.15 15.50
N THR A 367 9.13 -28.09 16.12
CA THR A 367 8.92 -28.62 17.48
C THR A 367 8.17 -29.94 17.38
N TYR A 368 8.52 -30.89 18.24
CA TYR A 368 7.89 -32.20 18.29
C TYR A 368 7.32 -32.45 19.68
N HIS A 369 6.08 -32.92 19.74
CA HIS A 369 5.44 -33.32 20.98
C HIS A 369 4.61 -34.60 20.77
N GLN A 370 4.35 -35.32 21.85
CA GLN A 370 3.56 -36.56 21.82
C GLN A 370 2.28 -36.37 22.64
N GLU A 371 1.14 -36.69 22.04
CA GLU A 371 -0.18 -36.61 22.68
C GLU A 371 -0.70 -38.01 23.01
N PRO A 372 -1.08 -38.29 24.26
CA PRO A 372 -1.65 -39.59 24.64
C PRO A 372 -2.92 -39.90 23.86
N LYS A 373 -3.03 -41.11 23.32
CA LYS A 373 -4.24 -41.59 22.61
C LYS A 373 -5.11 -42.52 23.48
N VAL A 374 -4.52 -43.12 24.51
CA VAL A 374 -5.17 -44.06 25.42
C VAL A 374 -5.65 -43.38 26.71
N ARG A 375 -6.66 -43.96 27.36
CA ARG A 375 -7.21 -43.52 28.64
C ARG A 375 -6.89 -44.53 29.74
N VAL A 376 -6.93 -44.08 30.99
CA VAL A 376 -6.76 -44.96 32.15
C VAL A 376 -7.88 -46.00 32.16
N GLY A 377 -7.51 -47.28 32.22
CA GLY A 377 -8.43 -48.42 32.17
C GLY A 377 -8.53 -49.10 30.81
N ASP A 378 -7.95 -48.55 29.73
CA ASP A 378 -7.96 -49.20 28.42
C ASP A 378 -7.07 -50.47 28.43
N GLU A 379 -7.55 -51.56 27.81
CA GLU A 379 -6.72 -52.73 27.49
C GLU A 379 -6.01 -52.50 26.17
N VAL A 380 -4.68 -52.46 26.20
CA VAL A 380 -3.84 -52.30 24.99
C VAL A 380 -3.10 -53.59 24.72
N THR A 381 -2.99 -53.93 23.44
CA THR A 381 -2.24 -55.08 22.94
C THR A 381 -0.86 -54.65 22.43
N LYS A 382 0.07 -55.60 22.35
CA LYS A 382 1.40 -55.34 21.77
C LYS A 382 1.24 -54.81 20.34
N GLY A 383 1.81 -53.64 20.08
CA GLY A 383 1.71 -52.96 18.79
C GLY A 383 0.57 -51.94 18.69
N ASP A 384 -0.13 -51.63 19.78
CA ASP A 384 -1.10 -50.53 19.81
C ASP A 384 -0.44 -49.17 20.07
N LEU A 385 -1.00 -48.11 19.49
CA LEU A 385 -0.50 -46.74 19.60
C LEU A 385 -0.92 -46.11 20.94
N LEU A 386 0.04 -45.95 21.86
CA LEU A 386 -0.16 -45.34 23.18
C LEU A 386 -0.22 -43.82 23.10
N ALA A 387 0.66 -43.21 22.30
CA ALA A 387 0.69 -41.76 22.06
C ALA A 387 0.97 -41.45 20.60
N LYS A 388 0.28 -40.45 20.06
CA LYS A 388 0.48 -39.95 18.70
C LYS A 388 1.53 -38.85 18.71
N GLY A 389 2.57 -38.97 17.89
CA GLY A 389 3.50 -37.87 17.66
C GLY A 389 2.85 -36.78 16.80
N VAL A 390 3.08 -35.54 17.17
CA VAL A 390 2.69 -34.35 16.43
C VAL A 390 3.95 -33.54 16.19
N THR A 391 4.31 -33.38 14.92
CA THR A 391 5.38 -32.47 14.52
C THR A 391 4.75 -31.16 14.09
N LEU A 392 5.08 -30.08 14.77
CA LEU A 392 4.67 -28.73 14.42
C LEU A 392 5.84 -28.05 13.71
N ILE A 393 5.65 -27.74 12.43
CA ILE A 393 6.59 -26.96 11.62
C ILE A 393 6.00 -25.55 11.49
N TYR A 394 6.74 -24.54 11.89
CA TYR A 394 6.29 -23.15 11.81
C TYR A 394 7.34 -22.22 11.20
N PHE A 395 6.84 -21.17 10.54
CA PHE A 395 7.60 -20.16 9.78
C PHE A 395 7.39 -18.76 10.35
#